data_AF-A0A8J7X2Q8-F1
#
_entry.id   AF-A0A8J7X2Q8-F1
#
_cell.length_a   1.000
_cell.length_b   1.000
_cell.length_c   1.000
_cell.angle_alpha   90.00
_cell.angle_beta   90.00
_cell.angle_gamma   90.00
#
_symmetry.space_group_name_H-M   'P 1'
#
loop_
_entity.id
_entity.type
_entity.pdbx_description
1 polymer ?
#
loop_
_entity_poly.entity_id
_entity_poly.type
_entity_poly.pdbx_seq_one_letter_code
_entity_poly.pdbx_strand_id
1 'polypeptide(L)'
;MSYKHVILATIAVIVVIGLQLVNVDKVLEGINTIKVDENKICKGCNIVLISIDTLRADHVGLLGYERNTTPNIDLLSNNGYYFPNAYSTSSWTLPAHVSL
;
A
#
# COMPACT_ATOMS: atom_id res chain seq x y z
N MET A 1 -36.60 -37.86 14.41
CA MET A 1 -35.19 -37.57 14.03
C MET A 1 -35.19 -36.23 13.30
N SER A 2 -34.61 -35.19 13.91
CA SER A 2 -34.96 -33.78 13.68
C SER A 2 -34.29 -33.19 12.44
N TYR A 3 -35.10 -32.57 11.56
CA TYR A 3 -34.71 -31.91 10.29
C TYR A 3 -33.54 -30.91 10.43
N LYS A 4 -33.32 -30.38 11.64
CA LYS A 4 -32.19 -29.51 11.99
C LYS A 4 -30.82 -30.15 11.73
N HIS A 5 -30.66 -31.45 11.97
CA HIS A 5 -29.38 -32.14 11.72
C HIS A 5 -29.12 -32.38 10.23
N VAL A 6 -30.18 -32.55 9.44
CA VAL A 6 -30.08 -32.76 7.99
C VAL A 6 -29.66 -31.47 7.27
N ILE A 7 -30.22 -30.32 7.67
CA ILE A 7 -29.83 -29.01 7.15
C ILE A 7 -28.38 -28.67 7.50
N LEU A 8 -27.97 -28.89 8.75
CA LEU A 8 -26.61 -28.56 9.20
C LEU A 8 -25.56 -29.39 8.44
N ALA A 9 -25.86 -30.67 8.19
CA ALA A 9 -24.99 -31.54 7.40
C ALA A 9 -24.89 -31.09 5.93
N THR A 10 -25.98 -30.61 5.32
CA THR A 10 -25.95 -30.13 3.93
C THR A 10 -25.17 -28.83 3.78
N ILE A 11 -25.32 -27.88 4.72
CA ILE A 11 -24.54 -26.63 4.72
C ILE A 11 -23.03 -26.92 4.88
N ALA A 12 -22.67 -27.83 5.79
CA ALA A 12 -21.27 -28.20 6.01
C ALA A 12 -20.62 -28.80 4.74
N VAL A 13 -21.36 -29.66 4.02
CA VAL A 13 -20.88 -30.26 2.76
C VAL A 13 -20.68 -29.18 1.68
N ILE A 14 -21.61 -28.22 1.56
CA ILE A 14 -21.49 -27.12 0.60
C ILE A 14 -20.28 -26.23 0.90
N VAL A 15 -20.01 -25.93 2.17
CA VAL A 15 -18.85 -25.12 2.57
C VAL A 15 -17.54 -25.85 2.28
N VAL A 16 -17.45 -27.14 2.59
CA VAL A 16 -16.24 -27.94 2.32
C VAL A 16 -15.97 -28.05 0.83
N ILE A 17 -16.99 -28.30 0.02
CA ILE A 17 -16.87 -28.33 -1.45
C ILE A 17 -16.51 -26.95 -1.99
N GLY A 18 -17.16 -25.89 -1.51
CA GLY A 18 -16.87 -24.51 -1.89
C GLY A 18 -15.42 -24.12 -1.59
N LEU A 19 -14.88 -24.57 -0.44
CA LEU A 19 -13.49 -24.32 -0.06
C LEU A 19 -12.50 -25.10 -0.93
N GLN A 20 -12.83 -26.33 -1.35
CA GLN A 20 -12.01 -27.11 -2.30
C GLN A 20 -12.06 -26.54 -3.73
N LEU A 21 -13.12 -25.82 -4.09
CA LEU A 21 -13.25 -25.16 -5.41
C LEU A 21 -12.45 -23.86 -5.50
N VAL A 22 -12.09 -23.25 -4.36
CA VAL A 22 -11.12 -22.14 -4.33
C VAL A 22 -9.74 -22.73 -4.54
N ASN A 23 -9.36 -22.84 -5.81
CA ASN A 23 -8.09 -23.40 -6.22
C ASN A 23 -6.96 -22.41 -5.85
N VAL A 24 -6.37 -22.60 -4.66
CA VAL A 24 -5.29 -21.75 -4.12
C VAL A 24 -4.14 -21.64 -5.12
N ASP A 25 -3.88 -22.70 -5.88
CA ASP A 25 -2.86 -22.75 -6.91
C ASP A 25 -3.10 -21.73 -8.04
N LYS A 26 -4.36 -21.50 -8.45
CA LYS A 26 -4.72 -20.47 -9.45
C LYS A 26 -4.53 -19.05 -8.92
N VAL A 27 -4.75 -18.84 -7.61
CA VAL A 27 -4.52 -17.54 -6.96
C VAL A 27 -3.01 -17.26 -6.91
N LEU A 28 -2.20 -18.26 -6.59
CA LEU A 28 -0.74 -18.16 -6.57
C LEU A 28 -0.14 -17.96 -7.97
N GLU A 29 -0.69 -18.60 -9.01
CA GLU A 29 -0.31 -18.33 -10.40
C GLU A 29 -0.59 -16.88 -10.80
N GLY A 30 -1.74 -16.31 -10.38
CA GLY A 30 -2.07 -14.91 -10.59
C GLY A 30 -1.08 -13.95 -9.95
N ILE A 31 -0.58 -14.27 -8.75
CA ILE A 31 0.43 -13.45 -8.04
C ILE A 31 1.81 -13.56 -8.70
N ASN A 32 2.20 -14.76 -9.16
CA ASN A 32 3.47 -14.99 -9.86
C ASN A 32 3.53 -14.32 -11.24
N THR A 33 2.42 -13.78 -11.75
CA THR A 33 2.41 -12.97 -12.99
C THR A 33 2.79 -11.51 -12.78
N ILE A 34 3.01 -11.05 -11.54
CA ILE A 34 3.69 -9.78 -11.28
C ILE A 34 5.17 -9.97 -11.63
N LYS A 35 5.44 -10.04 -12.94
CA LYS A 35 6.78 -9.99 -13.49
C LYS A 35 7.28 -8.57 -13.24
N VAL A 36 8.11 -8.43 -12.21
CA VAL A 36 8.94 -7.24 -12.05
C VAL A 36 9.77 -7.14 -13.33
N ASP A 37 9.52 -6.12 -14.12
CA ASP A 37 10.28 -5.86 -15.33
C ASP A 37 11.71 -5.50 -14.93
N GLU A 38 12.62 -6.47 -15.03
CA GLU A 38 14.03 -6.28 -14.70
C GLU A 38 14.69 -5.18 -15.55
N ASN A 39 14.12 -4.82 -16.71
CA ASN A 39 14.60 -3.72 -17.54
C ASN A 39 14.19 -2.34 -17.01
N LYS A 40 13.21 -2.26 -16.09
CA LYS A 40 12.83 -1.02 -15.39
C LYS A 40 13.67 -0.77 -14.12
N ILE A 41 14.47 -1.74 -13.70
CA ILE A 41 15.34 -1.57 -12.54
C ILE A 41 16.54 -0.70 -12.95
N CYS A 42 16.64 0.50 -12.37
CA CYS A 42 17.82 1.33 -12.56
C CYS A 42 19.03 0.74 -11.83
N LYS A 43 19.83 -0.07 -12.53
CA LYS A 43 21.09 -0.61 -12.01
C LYS A 43 22.11 0.53 -11.89
N GLY A 44 22.42 0.92 -10.65
CA GLY A 44 23.40 1.97 -10.34
C GLY A 44 22.83 3.36 -10.08
N CYS A 45 21.50 3.51 -9.96
CA CYS A 45 20.93 4.75 -9.45
C CYS A 45 21.36 5.01 -8.01
N ASN A 46 21.71 6.26 -7.71
CA ASN A 46 21.87 6.72 -6.34
C ASN A 46 20.52 7.12 -5.77
N ILE A 47 20.27 6.77 -4.50
CA ILE A 47 19.05 7.13 -3.78
C ILE A 47 19.43 8.16 -2.71
N VAL A 48 18.73 9.29 -2.72
CA VAL A 48 18.82 10.31 -1.67
C VAL A 48 17.48 10.37 -0.96
N LEU A 49 17.46 9.95 0.31
CA LEU A 49 16.28 10.04 1.17
C LEU A 49 16.35 11.32 2.00
N ILE A 50 15.43 12.25 1.76
CA ILE A 50 15.27 13.47 2.55
C ILE A 50 14.07 13.26 3.46
N SER A 51 14.31 13.21 4.77
CA SER A 51 13.26 13.18 5.79
C SER A 51 13.21 14.53 6.51
N ILE A 52 12.00 15.06 6.70
CA ILE A 52 11.76 16.36 7.33
C ILE A 52 10.92 16.12 8.58
N ASP A 53 11.46 16.47 9.74
CA ASP A 53 10.75 16.34 11.01
C ASP A 53 9.67 17.43 11.15
N THR A 54 8.53 17.07 11.73
CA THR A 54 7.40 17.96 12.02
C THR A 54 6.76 18.69 10.83
N LEU A 55 7.00 18.27 9.58
CA LEU A 55 6.35 18.85 8.40
C LEU A 55 4.91 18.36 8.27
N ARG A 56 3.95 19.29 8.33
CA ARG A 56 2.52 18.99 8.12
C ARG A 56 2.13 19.19 6.66
N ALA A 57 1.23 18.36 6.15
CA ALA A 57 0.81 18.36 4.75
C ALA A 57 0.23 19.72 4.29
N ASP A 58 -0.59 20.36 5.10
CA ASP A 58 -1.20 21.67 4.77
C ASP A 58 -0.24 22.86 4.88
N HIS A 59 1.03 22.64 5.23
CA HIS A 59 2.10 23.64 5.22
C HIS A 59 3.02 23.53 3.99
N VAL A 60 2.63 22.69 3.02
CA VAL A 60 3.31 22.52 1.73
C VAL A 60 2.56 23.31 0.66
N GLY A 61 3.28 24.15 -0.10
CA GLY A 61 2.73 25.00 -1.15
C GLY A 61 1.93 24.23 -2.18
N LEU A 62 2.47 23.11 -2.69
CA LEU A 62 1.78 22.19 -3.60
C LEU A 62 0.43 21.66 -3.07
N LEU A 63 0.26 21.60 -1.74
CA LEU A 63 -0.96 21.12 -1.09
C LEU A 63 -1.91 22.26 -0.67
N GLY A 64 -1.68 23.48 -1.16
CA GLY A 64 -2.57 24.62 -0.97
C GLY A 64 -2.17 25.58 0.15
N TYR A 65 -0.93 25.50 0.65
CA TYR A 65 -0.45 26.47 1.63
C TYR A 65 -0.21 27.84 1.00
N GLU A 66 -0.73 28.91 1.61
CA GLU A 66 -0.68 30.26 1.04
C GLU A 66 0.74 30.86 1.02
N ARG A 67 1.61 30.42 1.92
CA ARG A 67 2.98 30.94 2.00
C ARG A 67 3.91 30.09 1.15
N ASN A 68 4.82 30.75 0.44
CA ASN A 68 5.87 30.09 -0.35
C ASN A 68 6.99 29.53 0.55
N THR A 69 6.69 28.51 1.35
CA THR A 69 7.63 27.87 2.29
C THR A 69 8.39 26.70 1.68
N THR A 70 7.86 26.09 0.60
CA THR A 70 8.39 24.84 0.04
C THR A 70 8.73 24.91 -1.45
N PRO A 71 9.34 26.00 -1.98
CA PRO A 71 9.52 26.17 -3.43
C PRO A 71 10.32 25.03 -4.09
N ASN A 72 11.33 24.48 -3.40
CA ASN A 72 12.12 23.37 -3.94
C ASN A 72 11.34 22.05 -3.96
N ILE A 73 10.47 21.80 -2.97
CA ILE A 73 9.60 20.61 -2.94
C ILE A 73 8.54 20.72 -4.03
N ASP A 74 7.96 21.90 -4.19
CA ASP A 74 6.96 22.18 -5.22
C ASP A 74 7.57 21.99 -6.62
N LEU A 75 8.81 22.45 -6.84
CA LEU A 75 9.56 22.22 -8.08
C LEU A 75 9.88 20.74 -8.33
N LEU A 76 10.17 19.95 -7.29
CA LEU A 76 10.41 18.50 -7.44
C LEU A 76 9.16 17.78 -7.95
N SER A 77 7.97 18.22 -7.55
CA SER A 77 6.72 17.61 -8.03
C SER A 77 6.51 17.76 -9.54
N ASN A 78 7.04 18.83 -10.16
CA ASN A 78 6.96 19.03 -11.61
C ASN A 78 7.74 17.99 -12.42
N ASN A 79 8.78 17.39 -11.83
CA ASN A 79 9.63 16.40 -12.49
C ASN A 79 9.46 14.99 -11.88
N GLY A 80 8.47 14.81 -11.02
CA GLY A 80 8.29 13.60 -10.24
C GLY A 80 6.82 13.26 -9.99
N TYR A 81 6.61 12.41 -9.00
CA TYR A 81 5.29 12.03 -8.53
C TYR A 81 5.14 12.46 -7.08
N TYR A 82 3.95 12.93 -6.71
CA TYR A 82 3.61 13.27 -5.33
C TYR A 82 2.41 12.45 -4.87
N PHE A 83 2.32 12.22 -3.57
CA PHE A 83 1.27 11.41 -2.95
C PHE A 83 0.50 12.28 -1.94
N PRO A 84 -0.67 12.85 -2.31
CA PRO A 84 -1.42 13.75 -1.41
C PRO A 84 -2.01 13.03 -0.20
N ASN A 85 -2.13 11.69 -0.25
CA ASN A 85 -2.65 10.85 0.82
C ASN A 85 -1.55 9.96 1.42
N ALA A 86 -0.37 10.52 1.68
CA ALA A 86 0.71 9.86 2.40
C ALA A 86 0.54 10.06 3.91
N TYR A 87 0.23 8.98 4.64
CA TYR A 87 0.01 9.02 6.08
C TYR A 87 1.21 8.45 6.84
N SER A 88 1.52 9.07 7.99
CA SER A 88 2.51 8.51 8.92
C SER A 88 1.89 7.34 9.70
N THR A 89 2.71 6.32 9.97
CA THR A 89 2.36 5.18 10.84
C THR A 89 2.13 5.61 12.29
N SER A 90 2.70 6.75 12.70
CA SER A 90 2.53 7.33 14.03
C SER A 90 2.61 8.86 13.99
N SER A 91 1.98 9.52 14.97
CA SER A 91 2.09 10.98 15.17
C SER A 91 3.39 11.39 15.87
N TRP A 92 4.19 10.45 16.36
CA TRP A 92 5.43 10.73 17.08
C TRP A 92 6.66 10.41 16.22
N THR A 93 7.66 11.30 16.26
CA THR A 93 8.88 11.22 15.45
C THR A 93 9.59 9.87 15.58
N LEU A 94 9.79 9.37 16.80
CA LEU A 94 10.54 8.12 17.02
C LEU A 94 9.91 6.90 16.31
N PRO A 95 8.64 6.52 16.58
CA PRO A 95 8.02 5.39 15.88
C PRO A 95 7.87 5.62 14.37
N ALA A 96 7.65 6.86 13.92
CA ALA A 96 7.56 7.17 12.49
C ALA A 96 8.91 6.92 11.77
N HIS A 97 10.01 7.41 12.33
CA HIS A 97 11.34 7.22 11.75
C HIS A 97 11.84 5.77 11.78
N VAL A 98 11.52 5.01 12.84
CA VAL A 98 11.92 3.59 12.93
C VAL A 98 11.16 2.71 11.92
N SER A 99 10.01 3.16 11.41
CA SER A 99 9.25 2.42 10.41
C SER A 99 9.70 2.60 8.95
N LEU A 100 10.61 3.54 8.68
CA LEU A 100 11.18 3.81 7.35
C LEU A 100 12.19 2.73 6.95
#